data_AF-A0ABD4DU31-F1
#
_entry.id   AF-A0ABD4DU31-F1
#
_cell.length_a   1.000
_cell.length_b   1.000
_cell.length_c   1.000
_cell.angle_alpha   90.00
_cell.angle_beta   90.00
_cell.angle_gamma   90.00
#
_symmetry.space_group_name_H-M   'P 1'
#
loop_
_entity.id
_entity.type
_entity.pdbx_description
1 polymer ?
#
loop_
_entity_poly.entity_id
_entity_poly.type
_entity_poly.pdbx_seq_one_letter_code
_entity_poly.pdbx_strand_id
1 'polypeptide(L)'
;MSKLVESSQWEEDLYQIETSDPVEGGPDGVSNKQAKQLGGRTRYLKQQVEQSQSGITQHVTASDPHPQYATKADLAQEVGNLVGQAPESLNTLKEFADALGKDPNFATTMTNALALKAPIDSPTFAGTPKAPMPPQFDSSDKVASTAFVQRALGNMQIGTRIQSAANAIFSASHAGGSYTLEVASTTYVLPSLASVKPGATFEYLATVNAATVATAGADKMMTGSLVSSSTCVLNNGDTAKFVSDGTYWVLVSGSAALRLSLGDFGSSLASAGYQKLPSGLIVQWGAIGNVTTSATSASFPIAFTSAVYSVSLTATSNSAVAASLVSASNTGVSAVVSSGNVAVGFVAIGK
;
A
#
# COMPACT_ATOMS: atom_id res chain seq x y z
N MET A 1 -95.89 -4.25 -81.79
CA MET A 1 -95.80 -5.62 -81.27
C MET A 1 -96.24 -5.62 -79.81
N SER A 2 -97.21 -6.44 -79.43
CA SER A 2 -97.65 -6.63 -78.04
C SER A 2 -96.61 -7.47 -77.28
N LYS A 3 -96.42 -7.20 -75.98
CA LYS A 3 -95.50 -7.93 -75.09
C LYS A 3 -96.30 -8.73 -74.06
N LEU A 4 -95.78 -9.88 -73.66
CA LEU A 4 -96.30 -10.59 -72.48
C LEU A 4 -95.92 -9.82 -71.22
N VAL A 5 -96.88 -9.65 -70.32
CA VAL A 5 -96.65 -9.04 -69.01
C VAL A 5 -96.22 -10.15 -68.06
N GLU A 6 -94.97 -10.11 -67.60
CA GLU A 6 -94.44 -11.06 -66.62
C GLU A 6 -94.84 -10.59 -65.21
N SER A 7 -95.38 -11.48 -64.38
CA SER A 7 -95.63 -11.24 -62.95
C SER A 7 -94.43 -11.73 -62.13
N SER A 8 -94.06 -11.02 -61.05
CA SER A 8 -93.03 -11.53 -60.13
C SER A 8 -93.66 -12.54 -59.17
N GLN A 9 -93.97 -13.72 -59.67
CA GLN A 9 -94.55 -14.83 -58.90
C GLN A 9 -93.83 -16.11 -59.27
N TRP A 10 -93.58 -16.96 -58.27
CA TRP A 10 -93.06 -18.30 -58.51
C TRP A 10 -94.22 -19.21 -58.92
N GLU A 11 -94.25 -19.57 -60.20
CA GLU A 11 -95.16 -20.61 -60.70
C GLU A 11 -94.59 -21.97 -60.29
N GLU A 12 -95.31 -22.82 -59.57
CA GLU A 12 -94.75 -24.13 -59.13
C GLU A 12 -94.60 -25.12 -60.31
N ASP A 13 -95.51 -25.06 -61.27
CA ASP A 13 -95.53 -25.93 -62.46
C ASP A 13 -95.53 -25.12 -63.76
N LEU A 14 -94.89 -25.66 -64.80
CA LEU A 14 -94.97 -25.12 -66.16
C LEU A 14 -96.02 -25.91 -66.93
N TYR A 15 -97.01 -25.21 -67.47
CA TYR A 15 -98.03 -25.83 -68.31
C TYR A 15 -97.38 -26.53 -69.50
N GLN A 16 -97.74 -27.76 -69.82
CA GLN A 16 -97.33 -28.40 -71.07
C GLN A 16 -98.41 -28.12 -72.12
N ILE A 17 -98.02 -27.59 -73.29
CA ILE A 17 -98.99 -27.42 -74.37
C ILE A 17 -99.41 -28.81 -74.88
N GLU A 18 -100.72 -29.03 -74.94
CA GLU A 18 -101.28 -30.31 -75.37
C GLU A 18 -101.64 -30.27 -76.85
N THR A 19 -101.67 -31.43 -77.50
CA THR A 19 -102.00 -31.52 -78.94
C THR A 19 -103.44 -31.12 -79.26
N SER A 20 -104.32 -31.11 -78.25
CA SER A 20 -105.71 -30.64 -78.34
C SER A 20 -105.87 -29.13 -78.14
N ASP A 21 -104.83 -28.42 -77.69
CA ASP A 21 -104.94 -26.99 -77.38
C ASP A 21 -105.03 -26.15 -78.67
N PRO A 22 -105.95 -25.18 -78.75
CA PRO A 22 -106.01 -24.28 -79.89
C PRO A 22 -104.79 -23.35 -79.91
N VAL A 23 -104.30 -23.00 -81.11
CA VAL A 23 -103.19 -22.04 -81.28
C VAL A 23 -103.71 -20.62 -81.09
N GLU A 24 -103.99 -20.28 -79.84
CA GLU A 24 -104.49 -18.98 -79.42
C GLU A 24 -103.35 -18.13 -78.86
N GLY A 25 -103.09 -17.01 -79.55
CA GLY A 25 -102.19 -15.96 -79.08
C GLY A 25 -102.89 -14.98 -78.12
N GLY A 26 -102.21 -13.87 -77.84
CA GLY A 26 -102.71 -12.86 -76.89
C GLY A 26 -102.32 -13.12 -75.44
N PRO A 27 -102.69 -12.23 -74.51
CA PRO A 27 -102.23 -12.24 -73.12
C PRO A 27 -102.61 -13.49 -72.30
N ASP A 28 -103.73 -14.12 -72.68
CA ASP A 28 -104.31 -15.28 -72.02
C ASP A 28 -104.47 -16.48 -72.97
N GLY A 29 -103.91 -16.38 -74.18
CA GLY A 29 -103.90 -17.46 -75.15
C GLY A 29 -103.02 -18.62 -74.70
N VAL A 30 -103.48 -19.85 -74.93
CA VAL A 30 -102.83 -21.09 -74.45
C VAL A 30 -101.39 -21.21 -74.96
N SER A 31 -101.11 -20.76 -76.20
CA SER A 31 -99.77 -20.77 -76.79
C SER A 31 -98.74 -19.91 -76.04
N ASN A 32 -99.17 -18.88 -75.30
CA ASN A 32 -98.27 -17.98 -74.57
C ASN A 32 -98.11 -18.33 -73.09
N LYS A 33 -98.86 -19.32 -72.58
CA LYS A 33 -98.93 -19.64 -71.14
C LYS A 33 -97.57 -20.06 -70.58
N GLN A 34 -96.85 -20.96 -71.26
CA GLN A 34 -95.49 -21.39 -70.88
C GLN A 34 -94.51 -20.22 -70.79
N ALA A 35 -94.48 -19.39 -71.83
CA ALA A 35 -93.58 -18.24 -71.90
C ALA A 35 -93.89 -17.21 -70.80
N LYS A 36 -95.17 -17.00 -70.49
CA LYS A 36 -95.62 -16.14 -69.38
C LYS A 36 -95.16 -16.69 -68.02
N GLN A 37 -95.32 -18.00 -67.78
CA GLN A 37 -94.89 -18.64 -66.53
C GLN A 37 -93.36 -18.63 -66.35
N LEU A 38 -92.60 -18.95 -67.40
CA LEU A 38 -91.14 -18.87 -67.40
C LEU A 38 -90.64 -17.43 -67.18
N GLY A 39 -91.26 -16.46 -67.85
CA GLY A 39 -90.98 -15.03 -67.64
C GLY A 39 -91.24 -14.61 -66.20
N GLY A 40 -92.32 -15.11 -65.59
CA GLY A 40 -92.63 -14.82 -64.19
C GLY A 40 -91.62 -15.39 -63.18
N ARG A 41 -91.23 -16.67 -63.33
CA ARG A 41 -90.18 -17.29 -62.51
C ARG A 41 -88.84 -16.58 -62.63
N THR A 42 -88.45 -16.20 -63.85
CA THR A 42 -87.19 -15.49 -64.10
C THR A 42 -87.17 -14.13 -63.41
N ARG A 43 -88.30 -13.41 -63.46
CA ARG A 43 -88.46 -12.14 -62.75
C ARG A 43 -88.39 -12.31 -61.23
N TYR A 44 -89.03 -13.34 -60.68
CA TYR A 44 -88.96 -13.67 -59.24
C TYR A 44 -87.52 -13.99 -58.79
N LEU A 45 -86.80 -14.86 -59.51
CA LEU A 45 -85.41 -15.20 -59.20
C LEU A 45 -84.49 -13.99 -59.32
N LYS A 46 -84.67 -13.17 -60.36
CA LYS A 46 -83.92 -11.92 -60.52
C LYS A 46 -84.13 -11.00 -59.32
N GLN A 47 -85.37 -10.84 -58.87
CA GLN A 47 -85.68 -10.04 -57.68
C GLN A 47 -84.98 -10.58 -56.42
N GLN A 48 -84.95 -11.90 -56.22
CA GLN A 48 -84.25 -12.52 -55.07
C GLN A 48 -82.73 -12.35 -55.12
N VAL A 49 -82.14 -12.46 -56.32
CA VAL A 49 -80.70 -12.22 -56.53
C VAL A 49 -80.36 -10.75 -56.26
N GLU A 50 -81.16 -9.82 -56.77
CA GLU A 50 -80.98 -8.38 -56.54
C GLU A 50 -81.12 -8.02 -55.05
N GLN A 51 -82.06 -8.64 -54.33
CA GLN A 51 -82.20 -8.47 -52.87
C GLN A 51 -81.00 -9.01 -52.10
N SER A 52 -80.51 -10.20 -52.45
CA SER A 52 -79.34 -10.80 -51.80
C SER A 52 -78.07 -9.99 -52.05
N GLN A 53 -77.89 -9.52 -53.29
CA GLN A 53 -76.80 -8.61 -53.65
C GLN A 53 -76.90 -7.28 -52.90
N SER A 54 -78.12 -6.75 -52.73
CA SER A 54 -78.35 -5.55 -51.94
C SER A 54 -77.95 -5.76 -50.47
N GLY A 55 -78.34 -6.88 -49.85
CA GLY A 55 -77.96 -7.21 -48.47
C GLY A 55 -76.45 -7.39 -48.27
N ILE A 56 -75.77 -8.06 -49.21
CA ILE A 56 -74.31 -8.20 -49.18
C ILE A 56 -73.63 -6.84 -49.40
N THR A 57 -74.14 -6.02 -50.31
CA THR A 57 -73.59 -4.67 -50.56
C THR A 57 -73.73 -3.80 -49.32
N GLN A 58 -74.86 -3.87 -48.61
CA GLN A 58 -75.06 -3.18 -47.33
C GLN A 58 -74.09 -3.70 -46.26
N HIS A 59 -73.86 -5.01 -46.19
CA HIS A 59 -72.91 -5.60 -45.23
C HIS A 59 -71.45 -5.19 -45.52
N VAL A 60 -71.03 -5.19 -46.78
CA VAL A 60 -69.66 -4.81 -47.20
C VAL A 60 -69.40 -3.31 -47.06
N THR A 61 -70.42 -2.48 -47.29
CA THR A 61 -70.29 -1.01 -47.15
C THR A 61 -70.55 -0.50 -45.73
N ALA A 62 -71.12 -1.32 -44.85
CA ALA A 62 -71.24 -0.99 -43.44
C ALA A 62 -69.86 -0.78 -42.82
N SER A 63 -69.69 0.34 -42.12
CA SER A 63 -68.45 0.63 -41.38
C SER A 63 -68.19 -0.38 -40.27
N ASP A 64 -69.25 -0.97 -39.72
CA ASP A 64 -69.19 -2.04 -38.73
C ASP A 64 -70.40 -2.99 -38.90
N PRO A 65 -70.25 -4.05 -39.72
CA PRO A 65 -71.32 -5.01 -39.92
C PRO A 65 -71.54 -5.96 -38.72
N HIS A 66 -70.67 -5.92 -37.69
CA HIS A 66 -70.74 -6.82 -36.52
C HIS A 66 -70.50 -6.07 -35.19
N PRO A 67 -71.40 -5.15 -34.79
CA PRO A 67 -71.20 -4.22 -33.67
C PRO A 67 -71.19 -4.86 -32.27
N GLN A 68 -71.46 -6.16 -32.16
CA GLN A 68 -71.35 -6.90 -30.90
C GLN A 68 -69.90 -7.25 -30.50
N TYR A 69 -68.92 -7.07 -31.39
CA TYR A 69 -67.51 -7.37 -31.11
C TYR A 69 -66.70 -6.08 -30.98
N ALA A 70 -65.83 -6.01 -29.96
CA ALA A 70 -64.89 -4.91 -29.84
C ALA A 70 -63.94 -4.88 -31.06
N THR A 71 -63.80 -3.72 -31.68
CA THR A 71 -62.85 -3.55 -32.77
C THR A 71 -61.41 -3.52 -32.23
N LYS A 72 -60.42 -3.70 -33.11
CA LYS A 72 -59.01 -3.50 -32.74
C LYS A 72 -58.74 -2.07 -32.26
N ALA A 73 -59.50 -1.10 -32.75
CA ALA A 73 -59.41 0.29 -32.35
C ALA A 73 -59.96 0.48 -30.93
N ASP A 74 -61.10 -0.13 -30.59
CA ASP A 74 -61.67 -0.09 -29.23
C ASP A 74 -60.72 -0.74 -28.21
N LEU A 75 -60.12 -1.88 -28.57
CA LEU A 75 -59.12 -2.54 -27.73
C LEU A 75 -57.87 -1.68 -27.53
N ALA A 76 -57.36 -1.06 -28.60
CA ALA A 76 -56.21 -0.18 -28.53
C ALA A 76 -56.52 1.09 -27.71
N GLN A 77 -57.72 1.64 -27.85
CA GLN A 77 -58.21 2.76 -27.07
C GLN A 77 -58.33 2.40 -25.59
N GLU A 78 -58.85 1.21 -25.27
CA GLU A 78 -59.02 0.82 -23.87
C GLU A 78 -57.68 0.49 -23.19
N VAL A 79 -56.74 -0.13 -23.90
CA VAL A 79 -55.34 -0.25 -23.45
C VAL A 79 -54.72 1.14 -23.28
N GLY A 80 -54.97 2.06 -24.21
CA GLY A 80 -54.57 3.46 -24.13
C GLY A 80 -55.18 4.19 -22.94
N ASN A 81 -56.44 3.90 -22.57
CA ASN A 81 -57.11 4.44 -21.40
C ASN A 81 -56.50 3.89 -20.11
N LEU A 82 -56.21 2.59 -20.06
CA LEU A 82 -55.50 1.94 -18.95
C LEU A 82 -54.09 2.53 -18.74
N VAL A 83 -53.34 2.74 -19.83
CA VAL A 83 -52.01 3.36 -19.79
C VAL A 83 -52.10 4.87 -19.49
N GLY A 84 -53.09 5.56 -20.06
CA GLY A 84 -53.31 7.01 -19.97
C GLY A 84 -53.93 7.48 -18.65
N GLN A 85 -54.55 6.57 -17.89
CA GLN A 85 -54.96 6.84 -16.50
C GLN A 85 -53.80 6.78 -15.50
N ALA A 86 -52.64 6.23 -15.88
CA ALA A 86 -51.47 6.10 -15.01
C ALA A 86 -50.10 6.47 -15.66
N PRO A 87 -49.98 7.44 -16.59
CA PRO A 87 -48.70 7.73 -17.25
C PRO A 87 -47.67 8.24 -16.25
N GLU A 88 -48.09 9.09 -15.31
CA GLU A 88 -47.22 9.59 -14.23
C GLU A 88 -46.83 8.47 -13.26
N SER A 89 -47.75 7.57 -12.89
CA SER A 89 -47.45 6.46 -11.97
C SER A 89 -46.57 5.39 -12.62
N LEU A 90 -46.77 5.09 -13.91
CA LEU A 90 -45.92 4.18 -14.68
C LEU A 90 -44.54 4.80 -14.90
N ASN A 91 -44.47 6.11 -15.17
CA ASN A 91 -43.21 6.85 -15.23
C ASN A 91 -42.50 6.79 -13.87
N THR A 92 -43.21 7.01 -12.77
CA THR A 92 -42.67 6.89 -11.41
C THR A 92 -42.15 5.47 -11.13
N LEU A 93 -42.86 4.43 -11.55
CA LEU A 93 -42.42 3.04 -11.37
C LEU A 93 -41.18 2.72 -12.21
N LYS A 94 -41.12 3.24 -13.44
CA LYS A 94 -39.92 3.17 -14.28
C LYS A 94 -38.75 3.90 -13.63
N GLU A 95 -38.97 5.10 -13.11
CA GLU A 95 -37.97 5.89 -12.39
C GLU A 95 -37.46 5.14 -11.15
N PHE A 96 -38.34 4.48 -10.38
CA PHE A 96 -37.93 3.64 -9.26
C PHE A 96 -37.13 2.41 -9.69
N ALA A 97 -37.56 1.70 -10.73
CA ALA A 97 -36.83 0.56 -11.25
C ALA A 97 -35.45 0.97 -11.76
N ASP A 98 -35.36 2.10 -12.48
CA ASP A 98 -34.09 2.66 -12.95
C ASP A 98 -33.22 3.14 -11.77
N ALA A 99 -33.80 3.76 -10.74
CA ALA A 99 -33.09 4.20 -9.54
C ALA A 99 -32.53 3.04 -8.69
N LEU A 100 -33.20 1.88 -8.69
CA LEU A 100 -32.73 0.64 -8.07
C LEU A 100 -31.79 -0.17 -8.98
N GLY A 101 -31.40 0.38 -10.14
CA GLY A 101 -30.49 -0.29 -11.08
C GLY A 101 -31.10 -1.51 -11.78
N LYS A 102 -32.43 -1.61 -11.82
CA LYS A 102 -33.19 -2.77 -12.33
C LYS A 102 -32.82 -4.08 -11.65
N ASP A 103 -32.38 -4.04 -10.39
CA ASP A 103 -32.04 -5.23 -9.60
C ASP A 103 -33.30 -5.81 -8.92
N PRO A 104 -33.82 -6.96 -9.38
CA PRO A 104 -35.00 -7.59 -8.76
C PRO A 104 -34.72 -8.09 -7.34
N ASN A 105 -33.45 -8.25 -6.97
CA ASN A 105 -32.99 -8.74 -5.67
C ASN A 105 -32.27 -7.65 -4.87
N PHE A 106 -32.56 -6.37 -5.12
CA PHE A 106 -31.88 -5.22 -4.50
C PHE A 106 -31.65 -5.39 -2.99
N ALA A 107 -32.68 -5.83 -2.25
CA ALA A 107 -32.58 -6.05 -0.80
C ALA A 107 -31.51 -7.10 -0.44
N THR A 108 -31.45 -8.21 -1.17
CA THR A 108 -30.44 -9.27 -1.00
C THR A 108 -29.06 -8.78 -1.40
N THR A 109 -28.95 -8.08 -2.53
CA THR A 109 -27.69 -7.48 -2.99
C THR A 109 -27.11 -6.52 -1.95
N MET A 110 -27.95 -5.63 -1.40
CA MET A 110 -27.54 -4.70 -0.35
C MET A 110 -27.19 -5.43 0.95
N THR A 111 -27.97 -6.43 1.36
CA THR A 111 -27.67 -7.25 2.54
C THR A 111 -26.31 -7.94 2.41
N ASN A 112 -26.02 -8.52 1.24
CA ASN A 112 -24.73 -9.16 0.96
C ASN A 112 -23.58 -8.15 0.94
N ALA A 113 -23.79 -6.97 0.34
CA ALA A 113 -22.79 -5.91 0.33
C ALA A 113 -22.47 -5.39 1.74
N LEU A 114 -23.48 -5.30 2.61
CA LEU A 114 -23.31 -4.92 4.02
C LEU A 114 -22.63 -6.03 4.82
N ALA A 115 -22.92 -7.30 4.54
CA ALA A 115 -22.29 -8.44 5.20
C ALA A 115 -20.77 -8.53 4.94
N LEU A 116 -20.26 -7.87 3.88
CA LEU A 116 -18.83 -7.75 3.60
C LEU A 116 -18.13 -6.65 4.42
N LYS A 117 -18.87 -5.80 5.14
CA LYS A 117 -18.29 -4.75 5.99
C LYS A 117 -17.84 -5.35 7.33
N ALA A 118 -16.74 -4.82 7.86
CA ALA A 118 -16.28 -5.19 9.20
C ALA A 118 -17.19 -4.53 10.27
N PRO A 119 -17.58 -5.23 11.35
CA PRO A 119 -18.27 -4.64 12.50
C PRO A 119 -17.46 -3.50 13.13
N ILE A 120 -18.15 -2.52 13.72
CA ILE A 120 -17.48 -1.43 14.45
C ILE A 120 -16.84 -1.92 15.74
N ASP A 121 -17.56 -2.78 16.47
CA ASP A 121 -17.11 -3.34 17.74
C ASP A 121 -16.50 -4.73 17.50
N SER A 122 -15.23 -4.88 17.89
CA SER A 122 -14.49 -6.14 17.83
C SER A 122 -14.53 -6.86 16.46
N PRO A 123 -14.13 -6.19 15.35
CA PRO A 123 -14.13 -6.82 14.05
C PRO A 123 -13.20 -8.05 14.01
N THR A 124 -13.67 -9.11 13.36
CA THR A 124 -12.79 -10.21 12.91
C THR A 124 -12.45 -9.97 11.44
N PHE A 125 -11.16 -9.81 11.12
CA PHE A 125 -10.71 -9.63 9.74
C PHE A 125 -10.46 -10.99 9.08
N ALA A 126 -10.84 -11.13 7.79
CA ALA A 126 -10.57 -12.30 6.97
C ALA A 126 -9.52 -12.00 5.89
N GLY A 127 -8.81 -13.04 5.41
CA GLY A 127 -7.78 -12.90 4.37
C GLY A 127 -6.49 -12.23 4.88
N THR A 128 -5.90 -11.36 4.06
CA THR A 128 -4.66 -10.61 4.38
C THR A 128 -4.96 -9.11 4.56
N PRO A 129 -5.47 -8.67 5.73
CA PRO A 129 -5.77 -7.26 5.97
C PRO A 129 -4.51 -6.41 5.85
N LYS A 130 -4.63 -5.27 5.15
CA LYS A 130 -3.53 -4.31 4.97
C LYS A 130 -3.75 -3.12 5.89
N ALA A 131 -2.74 -2.80 6.70
CA ALA A 131 -2.66 -1.56 7.44
C ALA A 131 -1.54 -0.67 6.83
N PRO A 132 -1.76 0.64 6.67
CA PRO A 132 -0.70 1.56 6.29
C PRO A 132 0.49 1.43 7.26
N MET A 133 1.73 1.59 6.77
CA MET A 133 2.89 1.60 7.65
C MET A 133 2.93 2.94 8.41
N PRO A 134 2.82 2.95 9.75
CA PRO A 134 2.92 4.18 10.51
C PRO A 134 4.33 4.78 10.40
N PRO A 135 4.47 6.12 10.56
CA PRO A 135 5.75 6.78 10.70
C PRO A 135 6.63 6.14 11.79
N GLN A 136 7.93 6.41 11.73
CA GLN A 136 8.84 5.96 12.78
C GLN A 136 8.47 6.61 14.12
N PHE A 137 8.46 5.82 15.19
CA PHE A 137 8.11 6.25 16.55
C PHE A 137 6.65 6.71 16.74
N ASP A 138 5.72 6.31 15.86
CA ASP A 138 4.29 6.51 16.09
C ASP A 138 3.85 5.72 17.34
N SER A 139 3.27 6.43 18.31
CA SER A 139 2.78 5.90 19.59
C SER A 139 1.27 6.09 19.77
N SER A 140 0.54 6.29 18.66
CA SER A 140 -0.92 6.39 18.67
C SER A 140 -1.59 5.01 18.70
N ASP A 141 -2.90 4.99 18.93
CA ASP A 141 -3.71 3.77 18.98
C ASP A 141 -4.01 3.15 17.59
N LYS A 142 -3.20 3.45 16.58
CA LYS A 142 -3.34 2.88 15.23
C LYS A 142 -3.01 1.40 15.23
N VAL A 143 -3.67 0.64 14.35
CA VAL A 143 -3.32 -0.75 14.08
C VAL A 143 -1.87 -0.85 13.58
N ALA A 144 -1.06 -1.68 14.25
CA ALA A 144 0.32 -1.92 13.87
C ALA A 144 0.40 -2.86 12.65
N SER A 145 1.07 -2.43 11.58
CA SER A 145 1.40 -3.31 10.45
C SER A 145 2.55 -4.26 10.82
N THR A 146 2.67 -5.39 10.13
CA THR A 146 3.80 -6.32 10.35
C THR A 146 5.16 -5.67 10.10
N ALA A 147 5.25 -4.75 9.14
CA ALA A 147 6.47 -3.95 8.89
C ALA A 147 6.82 -3.04 10.09
N PHE A 148 5.81 -2.44 10.75
CA PHE A 148 6.03 -1.67 11.98
C PHE A 148 6.56 -2.55 13.11
N VAL A 149 5.98 -3.74 13.30
CA VAL A 149 6.39 -4.68 14.35
C VAL A 149 7.80 -5.20 14.10
N GLN A 150 8.13 -5.59 12.87
CA GLN A 150 9.49 -6.01 12.50
C GLN A 150 10.52 -4.92 12.83
N ARG A 151 10.21 -3.65 12.53
CA ARG A 151 11.05 -2.51 12.92
C ARG A 151 11.15 -2.33 14.44
N ALA A 152 10.07 -2.55 15.19
CA ALA A 152 10.06 -2.40 16.65
C ALA A 152 10.81 -3.50 17.40
N LEU A 153 10.85 -4.72 16.85
CA LEU A 153 11.55 -5.88 17.43
C LEU A 153 13.09 -5.78 17.37
N GLY A 154 13.64 -4.69 16.84
CA GLY A 154 15.08 -4.47 16.75
C GLY A 154 15.72 -5.08 15.50
N ASN A 155 14.93 -5.60 14.55
CA ASN A 155 15.44 -5.90 13.23
C ASN A 155 15.83 -4.60 12.53
N MET A 156 16.99 -4.61 11.89
CA MET A 156 17.47 -3.46 11.15
C MET A 156 16.62 -3.31 9.89
N GLN A 157 16.05 -2.12 9.68
CA GLN A 157 15.20 -1.85 8.52
C GLN A 157 15.99 -1.89 7.21
N ILE A 158 17.31 -1.68 7.28
CA ILE A 158 18.25 -1.67 6.17
C ILE A 158 19.53 -2.40 6.60
N GLY A 159 20.07 -3.25 5.73
CA GLY A 159 21.43 -3.77 5.82
C GLY A 159 22.11 -3.62 4.46
N THR A 160 23.07 -2.70 4.33
CA THR A 160 23.69 -2.42 3.02
C THR A 160 25.15 -2.00 3.12
N ARG A 161 25.84 -2.06 1.98
CA ARG A 161 27.25 -1.66 1.83
C ARG A 161 27.29 -0.28 1.17
N ILE A 162 28.02 0.67 1.75
CA ILE A 162 28.23 1.99 1.16
C ILE A 162 29.55 1.97 0.39
N GLN A 163 29.44 1.81 -0.93
CA GLN A 163 30.57 1.62 -1.86
C GLN A 163 30.90 2.87 -2.70
N SER A 164 30.20 3.97 -2.48
CA SER A 164 30.42 5.24 -3.17
C SER A 164 30.30 6.40 -2.19
N ALA A 165 31.22 7.36 -2.28
CA ALA A 165 31.20 8.58 -1.47
C ALA A 165 29.94 9.43 -1.72
N ALA A 166 29.30 9.29 -2.88
CA ALA A 166 28.03 9.94 -3.18
C ALA A 166 26.90 9.52 -2.21
N ASN A 167 27.03 8.35 -1.57
CA ASN A 167 26.05 7.80 -0.64
C ASN A 167 26.50 7.94 0.82
N ALA A 168 27.45 8.83 1.12
CA ALA A 168 27.98 9.03 2.45
C ALA A 168 27.09 9.93 3.34
N ILE A 169 26.06 10.56 2.79
CA ILE A 169 25.14 11.44 3.54
C ILE A 169 23.87 10.67 3.89
N PHE A 170 23.64 10.45 5.18
CA PHE A 170 22.45 9.79 5.68
C PHE A 170 21.32 10.78 5.96
N SER A 171 20.10 10.27 5.88
CA SER A 171 18.85 10.99 6.14
C SER A 171 18.01 10.25 7.19
N ALA A 172 16.93 10.86 7.68
CA ALA A 172 16.04 10.22 8.64
C ALA A 172 15.45 8.88 8.15
N SER A 173 15.27 8.68 6.83
CA SER A 173 14.76 7.42 6.27
C SER A 173 15.72 6.25 6.46
N HIS A 174 16.99 6.53 6.69
CA HIS A 174 18.00 5.52 6.92
C HIS A 174 17.87 4.93 8.33
N ALA A 175 17.51 5.75 9.34
CA ALA A 175 17.44 5.46 10.78
C ALA A 175 17.88 4.04 11.18
N GLY A 176 17.13 3.17 11.85
CA GLY A 176 17.59 1.85 12.35
C GLY A 176 18.16 0.85 11.31
N GLY A 177 19.27 1.19 10.67
CA GLY A 177 19.94 0.46 9.60
C GLY A 177 21.41 0.20 9.93
N SER A 178 21.95 -0.87 9.34
CA SER A 178 23.31 -1.34 9.50
C SER A 178 24.06 -1.14 8.19
N TYR A 179 25.21 -0.48 8.26
CA TYR A 179 25.93 0.00 7.09
C TYR A 179 27.40 -0.41 7.14
N THR A 180 27.84 -1.15 6.13
CA THR A 180 29.27 -1.40 5.92
C THR A 180 29.88 -0.24 5.16
N LEU A 181 30.88 0.41 5.75
CA LEU A 181 31.55 1.60 5.21
C LEU A 181 32.78 1.15 4.41
N GLU A 182 32.70 1.23 3.07
CA GLU A 182 33.68 0.64 2.15
C GLU A 182 34.48 1.66 1.34
N VAL A 183 34.31 2.95 1.63
CA VAL A 183 35.01 4.02 0.93
C VAL A 183 36.04 4.64 1.88
N ALA A 184 37.32 4.41 1.60
CA ALA A 184 38.41 4.92 2.41
C ALA A 184 38.42 6.46 2.46
N SER A 185 38.95 7.03 3.54
CA SER A 185 39.12 8.48 3.72
C SER A 185 37.84 9.29 3.47
N THR A 186 36.67 8.69 3.69
CA THR A 186 35.36 9.30 3.44
C THR A 186 34.70 9.71 4.74
N THR A 187 34.02 10.85 4.69
CA THR A 187 33.18 11.34 5.79
C THR A 187 31.73 10.94 5.56
N TYR A 188 31.24 10.06 6.43
CA TYR A 188 29.88 9.57 6.52
C TYR A 188 29.08 10.46 7.48
N VAL A 189 28.09 11.18 6.97
CA VAL A 189 27.36 12.20 7.71
C VAL A 189 26.05 11.65 8.23
N LEU A 190 25.90 11.55 9.54
CA LEU A 190 24.64 11.25 10.22
C LEU A 190 23.59 12.33 9.88
N PRO A 191 22.29 11.99 9.84
CA PRO A 191 21.26 12.99 9.62
C PRO A 191 21.24 14.02 10.75
N SER A 192 20.68 15.20 10.48
CA SER A 192 20.49 16.20 11.53
C SER A 192 19.58 15.66 12.63
N LEU A 193 19.93 15.94 13.89
CA LEU A 193 19.16 15.57 15.06
C LEU A 193 17.72 16.10 15.00
N ALA A 194 17.51 17.28 14.41
CA ALA A 194 16.18 17.86 14.21
C ALA A 194 15.30 17.05 13.23
N SER A 195 15.90 16.24 12.36
CA SER A 195 15.19 15.40 11.38
C SER A 195 14.76 14.04 11.94
N VAL A 196 15.26 13.65 13.12
CA VAL A 196 14.99 12.36 13.75
C VAL A 196 14.40 12.55 15.15
N LYS A 197 13.83 11.48 15.71
CA LYS A 197 13.39 11.47 17.11
C LYS A 197 14.48 10.86 18.01
N PRO A 198 14.47 11.18 19.32
CA PRO A 198 15.25 10.42 20.29
C PRO A 198 15.01 8.91 20.14
N GLY A 199 16.08 8.12 20.19
CA GLY A 199 16.08 6.68 19.92
C GLY A 199 16.44 6.29 18.48
N ALA A 200 16.49 7.23 17.52
CA ALA A 200 16.99 6.93 16.19
C ALA A 200 18.41 6.37 16.27
N THR A 201 18.66 5.26 15.57
CA THR A 201 19.87 4.44 15.74
C THR A 201 20.54 4.22 14.39
N PHE A 202 21.86 4.29 14.33
CA PHE A 202 22.67 3.96 13.15
C PHE A 202 23.80 3.03 13.56
N GLU A 203 23.97 1.92 12.83
CA GLU A 203 25.06 0.97 13.06
C GLU A 203 26.02 0.93 11.89
N TYR A 204 27.32 0.94 12.20
CA TYR A 204 28.39 1.01 11.24
C TYR A 204 29.40 -0.11 11.47
N LEU A 205 29.90 -0.68 10.36
CA LEU A 205 31.11 -1.48 10.30
C LEU A 205 32.07 -0.84 9.29
N ALA A 206 33.21 -0.35 9.76
CA ALA A 206 34.25 0.16 8.87
C ALA A 206 35.12 -1.00 8.35
N THR A 207 35.22 -1.18 7.04
CA THR A 207 36.12 -2.18 6.43
C THR A 207 37.27 -1.54 5.66
N VAL A 208 37.47 -0.24 5.90
CA VAL A 208 38.50 0.60 5.29
C VAL A 208 39.26 1.34 6.36
N ASN A 209 40.44 1.82 6.02
CA ASN A 209 41.25 2.64 6.93
C ASN A 209 40.59 4.02 7.09
N ALA A 210 40.40 4.44 8.35
CA ALA A 210 39.97 5.78 8.76
C ALA A 210 38.65 6.29 8.14
N ALA A 211 37.58 5.49 8.16
CA ALA A 211 36.23 5.97 7.85
C ALA A 211 35.80 7.00 8.92
N THR A 212 35.40 8.20 8.53
CA THR A 212 35.01 9.24 9.50
C THR A 212 33.51 9.36 9.56
N VAL A 213 32.89 9.16 10.73
CA VAL A 213 31.49 9.51 10.96
C VAL A 213 31.43 10.96 11.44
N ALA A 214 30.56 11.77 10.86
CA ALA A 214 30.36 13.16 11.25
C ALA A 214 28.89 13.45 11.54
N THR A 215 28.63 14.44 12.39
CA THR A 215 27.29 14.99 12.58
C THR A 215 26.97 16.02 11.49
N ALA A 216 25.68 16.22 11.21
CA ALA A 216 25.24 17.25 10.28
C ALA A 216 25.29 18.65 10.93
N GLY A 217 25.83 19.63 10.21
CA GLY A 217 25.80 21.04 10.61
C GLY A 217 26.43 21.29 11.98
N ALA A 218 25.69 21.93 12.88
CA ALA A 218 26.14 22.28 14.23
C ALA A 218 25.91 21.17 15.27
N ASP A 219 25.28 20.06 14.87
CA ASP A 219 24.98 18.95 15.77
C ASP A 219 26.28 18.37 16.36
N LYS A 220 26.17 17.78 17.55
CA LYS A 220 27.30 17.23 18.30
C LYS A 220 27.06 15.78 18.62
N MET A 221 28.16 15.06 18.86
CA MET A 221 28.13 13.68 19.30
C MET A 221 28.91 13.50 20.60
N MET A 222 28.48 12.48 21.36
CA MET A 222 29.16 11.97 22.53
C MET A 222 29.91 10.69 22.15
N THR A 223 31.24 10.72 22.27
CA THR A 223 32.09 9.53 22.13
C THR A 223 32.77 9.27 23.47
N GLY A 224 32.25 8.31 24.24
CA GLY A 224 32.69 8.11 25.63
C GLY A 224 32.25 9.28 26.52
N SER A 225 33.14 9.76 27.39
CA SER A 225 32.86 10.88 28.33
C SER A 225 33.01 12.27 27.70
N LEU A 226 33.44 12.38 26.44
CA LEU A 226 33.60 13.67 25.76
C LEU A 226 32.28 14.10 25.12
N VAL A 227 31.72 15.20 25.64
CA VAL A 227 30.53 15.87 25.10
C VAL A 227 30.99 17.08 24.28
N SER A 228 31.25 16.93 22.97
CA SER A 228 31.35 18.04 21.99
C SER A 228 31.97 17.66 20.63
N SER A 229 32.24 16.38 20.33
CA SER A 229 32.86 16.06 19.03
C SER A 229 31.86 16.26 17.89
N SER A 230 32.34 16.70 16.73
CA SER A 230 31.56 16.69 15.48
C SER A 230 32.01 15.58 14.53
N THR A 231 33.13 14.90 14.83
CA THR A 231 33.63 13.75 14.07
C THR A 231 34.06 12.56 14.96
N CYS A 232 33.97 11.35 14.42
CA CYS A 232 34.40 10.11 15.03
C CYS A 232 35.10 9.29 13.96
N VAL A 233 36.39 9.04 14.12
CA VAL A 233 37.16 8.23 13.17
C VAL A 233 37.06 6.76 13.55
N LEU A 234 36.60 5.92 12.62
CA LEU A 234 36.55 4.47 12.72
C LEU A 234 37.76 3.87 12.01
N ASN A 235 38.47 2.97 12.68
CA ASN A 235 39.57 2.21 12.08
C ASN A 235 39.02 1.05 11.25
N ASN A 236 39.88 0.42 10.45
CA ASN A 236 39.50 -0.81 9.76
C ASN A 236 39.13 -1.90 10.78
N GLY A 237 37.97 -2.50 10.59
CA GLY A 237 37.37 -3.48 11.49
C GLY A 237 36.53 -2.87 12.61
N ASP A 238 36.49 -1.54 12.76
CA ASP A 238 35.71 -0.95 13.85
C ASP A 238 34.21 -1.06 13.63
N THR A 239 33.51 -1.41 14.70
CA THR A 239 32.06 -1.27 14.79
C THR A 239 31.70 -0.06 15.63
N ALA A 240 30.60 0.61 15.27
CA ALA A 240 30.06 1.76 16.01
C ALA A 240 28.54 1.79 15.92
N LYS A 241 27.87 2.01 17.06
CA LYS A 241 26.43 2.22 17.13
C LYS A 241 26.13 3.59 17.73
N PHE A 242 25.51 4.45 16.93
CA PHE A 242 25.06 5.78 17.36
C PHE A 242 23.56 5.76 17.66
N VAL A 243 23.15 6.39 18.75
CA VAL A 243 21.74 6.59 19.13
C VAL A 243 21.52 8.06 19.43
N SER A 244 20.49 8.66 18.85
CA SER A 244 20.08 10.03 19.20
C SER A 244 19.42 10.05 20.58
N ASP A 245 19.84 10.95 21.48
CA ASP A 245 19.10 11.25 22.72
C ASP A 245 18.19 12.48 22.59
N GLY A 246 18.15 13.08 21.38
CA GLY A 246 17.45 14.33 21.09
C GLY A 246 18.31 15.59 21.14
N THR A 247 19.47 15.54 21.81
CA THR A 247 20.43 16.65 21.94
C THR A 247 21.77 16.33 21.29
N TYR A 248 22.16 15.05 21.32
CA TYR A 248 23.42 14.53 20.81
C TYR A 248 23.22 13.21 20.08
N TRP A 249 24.13 12.93 19.16
CA TRP A 249 24.38 11.56 18.72
C TRP A 249 25.28 10.86 19.74
N VAL A 250 24.80 9.82 20.39
CA VAL A 250 25.54 9.11 21.44
C VAL A 250 26.12 7.82 20.88
N LEU A 251 27.44 7.65 20.93
CA LEU A 251 28.11 6.39 20.62
C LEU A 251 27.92 5.43 21.80
N VAL A 252 26.99 4.48 21.67
CA VAL A 252 26.57 3.62 22.79
C VAL A 252 27.21 2.24 22.78
N SER A 253 27.77 1.80 21.65
CA SER A 253 28.38 0.46 21.53
C SER A 253 29.31 0.37 20.31
N GLY A 254 30.00 -0.77 20.19
CA GLY A 254 30.97 -1.09 19.15
C GLY A 254 32.41 -0.99 19.63
N SER A 255 33.36 -1.57 18.88
CA SER A 255 34.78 -1.51 19.23
C SER A 255 35.31 -0.08 19.27
N ALA A 256 34.77 0.81 18.43
CA ALA A 256 35.11 2.23 18.46
C ALA A 256 34.73 2.88 19.79
N ALA A 257 33.61 2.48 20.41
CA ALA A 257 33.17 3.00 21.69
C ALA A 257 34.18 2.66 22.81
N LEU A 258 34.75 1.45 22.77
CA LEU A 258 35.80 1.04 23.71
C LEU A 258 37.06 1.87 23.52
N ARG A 259 37.53 2.02 22.27
CA ARG A 259 38.74 2.79 21.95
C ARG A 259 38.62 4.28 22.27
N LEU A 260 37.44 4.86 22.05
CA LEU A 260 37.17 6.29 22.25
C LEU A 260 36.72 6.61 23.68
N SER A 261 36.49 5.61 24.52
CA SER A 261 36.20 5.81 25.94
C SER A 261 37.47 6.21 26.69
N LEU A 262 37.66 7.53 26.86
CA LEU A 262 38.81 8.09 27.59
C LEU A 262 38.82 7.80 29.10
N GLY A 263 37.71 7.29 29.65
CA GLY A 263 37.58 6.89 31.05
C GLY A 263 38.33 5.60 31.33
N ASP A 264 37.66 4.46 31.07
CA ASP A 264 38.12 3.13 31.49
C ASP A 264 39.13 2.47 30.54
N PHE A 265 39.19 2.94 29.28
CA PHE A 265 40.07 2.39 28.24
C PHE A 265 41.04 3.42 27.64
N GLY A 266 41.14 4.60 28.28
CA GLY A 266 41.97 5.70 27.79
C GLY A 266 43.44 5.29 27.61
N SER A 267 44.06 5.81 26.56
CA SER A 267 45.47 5.56 26.25
C SER A 267 46.14 6.78 25.63
N SER A 268 47.47 6.81 25.76
CA SER A 268 48.36 7.74 25.06
C SER A 268 49.52 6.93 24.50
N LEU A 269 49.61 6.86 23.17
CA LEU A 269 50.66 6.11 22.46
C LEU A 269 51.91 6.94 22.16
N ALA A 270 52.17 7.95 22.98
CA ALA A 270 53.38 8.76 22.90
C ALA A 270 54.62 7.98 23.41
N SER A 271 55.81 8.55 23.21
CA SER A 271 57.09 7.98 23.69
C SER A 271 57.10 7.75 25.21
N ALA A 272 56.49 8.67 25.96
CA ALA A 272 56.06 8.45 27.33
C ALA A 272 54.52 8.36 27.34
N GLY A 273 53.99 7.17 27.58
CA GLY A 273 52.61 6.84 27.28
C GLY A 273 51.99 5.86 28.27
N TYR A 274 50.70 5.61 28.09
CA TYR A 274 49.95 4.71 28.95
C TYR A 274 48.82 4.00 28.20
N GLN A 275 48.37 2.88 28.75
CA GLN A 275 47.16 2.17 28.36
C GLN A 275 46.40 1.76 29.62
N LYS A 276 45.13 2.16 29.72
CA LYS A 276 44.21 1.61 30.72
C LYS A 276 43.59 0.33 30.19
N LEU A 277 43.50 -0.67 31.06
CA LEU A 277 42.94 -1.99 30.78
C LEU A 277 41.51 -2.09 31.36
N PRO A 278 40.63 -2.93 30.78
CA PRO A 278 39.26 -3.12 31.27
C PRO A 278 39.16 -3.55 32.75
N SER A 279 40.22 -4.14 33.32
CA SER A 279 40.29 -4.48 34.74
C SER A 279 40.49 -3.26 35.67
N GLY A 280 40.71 -2.07 35.10
CA GLY A 280 41.13 -0.87 35.81
C GLY A 280 42.63 -0.82 36.09
N LEU A 281 43.42 -1.78 35.60
CA LEU A 281 44.87 -1.70 35.63
C LEU A 281 45.36 -0.68 34.60
N ILE A 282 46.48 -0.02 34.91
CA ILE A 282 47.15 0.93 34.05
C ILE A 282 48.55 0.37 33.75
N VAL A 283 48.91 0.31 32.46
CA VAL A 283 50.29 0.07 32.03
C VAL A 283 50.84 1.40 31.53
N GLN A 284 52.01 1.79 32.01
CA GLN A 284 52.69 3.03 31.62
C GLN A 284 54.11 2.75 31.18
N TRP A 285 54.62 3.52 30.23
CA TRP A 285 55.99 3.45 29.75
C TRP A 285 56.58 4.84 29.55
N GLY A 286 57.90 4.92 29.58
CA GLY A 286 58.62 6.16 29.35
C GLY A 286 60.11 6.03 29.64
N ALA A 287 60.78 7.18 29.67
CA ALA A 287 62.20 7.27 30.01
C ALA A 287 62.38 8.01 31.34
N ILE A 288 63.30 7.53 32.17
CA ILE A 288 63.85 8.30 33.30
C ILE A 288 64.86 9.32 32.76
N GLY A 289 65.53 8.97 31.66
CA GLY A 289 66.61 9.75 31.06
C GLY A 289 67.97 9.14 31.41
N ASN A 290 68.97 9.99 31.50
CA ASN A 290 70.34 9.61 31.85
C ASN A 290 70.47 9.40 33.36
N VAL A 291 70.66 8.15 33.78
CA VAL A 291 70.76 7.72 35.18
C VAL A 291 72.20 7.38 35.51
N THR A 292 72.62 7.70 36.74
CA THR A 292 73.98 7.43 37.26
C THR A 292 73.92 6.51 38.48
N THR A 293 75.05 6.33 39.17
CA THR A 293 75.08 5.64 40.48
C THR A 293 74.36 6.41 41.58
N SER A 294 73.96 7.66 41.33
CA SER A 294 73.07 8.45 42.19
C SER A 294 71.64 8.44 41.64
N ALA A 295 70.66 8.40 42.55
CA ALA A 295 69.26 8.24 42.19
C ALA A 295 68.76 9.36 41.26
N THR A 296 68.11 8.96 40.18
CA THR A 296 67.46 9.88 39.22
C THR A 296 65.99 9.49 39.12
N SER A 297 65.10 10.50 39.13
CA SER A 297 63.65 10.29 39.16
C SER A 297 62.98 10.89 37.93
N ALA A 298 61.87 10.29 37.51
CA ALA A 298 60.99 10.80 36.48
C ALA A 298 59.52 10.56 36.83
N SER A 299 58.64 11.37 36.25
CA SER A 299 57.19 11.26 36.43
C SER A 299 56.61 10.20 35.51
N PHE A 300 55.57 9.51 35.99
CA PHE A 300 54.71 8.73 35.10
C PHE A 300 53.86 9.65 34.22
N PRO A 301 53.49 9.22 32.99
CA PRO A 301 52.59 9.98 32.11
C PRO A 301 51.28 10.40 32.78
N ILE A 302 50.71 9.53 33.61
CA ILE A 302 49.58 9.82 34.50
C ILE A 302 49.84 9.23 35.89
N ALA A 303 49.15 9.75 36.90
CA ALA A 303 49.22 9.16 38.24
C ALA A 303 48.45 7.82 38.29
N PHE A 304 49.03 6.82 38.95
CA PHE A 304 48.29 5.65 39.42
C PHE A 304 47.30 6.08 40.51
N THR A 305 46.08 5.58 40.45
CA THR A 305 44.96 5.99 41.31
C THR A 305 45.03 5.40 42.73
N SER A 306 45.76 4.31 42.92
CA SER A 306 45.90 3.56 44.17
C SER A 306 47.36 3.21 44.45
N ALA A 307 48.01 2.42 43.59
CA ALA A 307 49.37 1.93 43.83
C ALA A 307 50.07 1.46 42.55
N VAL A 308 51.42 1.54 42.57
CA VAL A 308 52.29 0.86 41.60
C VAL A 308 52.52 -0.58 42.07
N TYR A 309 52.24 -1.56 41.22
CA TYR A 309 52.43 -2.98 41.55
C TYR A 309 53.78 -3.51 41.09
N SER A 310 54.27 -3.06 39.94
CA SER A 310 55.58 -3.45 39.43
C SER A 310 56.16 -2.40 38.50
N VAL A 311 57.49 -2.30 38.50
CA VAL A 311 58.28 -1.49 37.58
C VAL A 311 59.41 -2.33 37.03
N SER A 312 59.48 -2.44 35.70
CA SER A 312 60.64 -2.97 34.98
C SER A 312 61.47 -1.82 34.47
N LEU A 313 62.78 -1.88 34.68
CA LEU A 313 63.75 -0.90 34.20
C LEU A 313 64.64 -1.51 33.14
N THR A 314 64.95 -0.75 32.10
CA THR A 314 65.85 -1.19 31.02
C THR A 314 66.92 -0.13 30.81
N ALA A 315 68.17 -0.49 31.09
CA ALA A 315 69.33 0.33 30.75
C ALA A 315 69.77 0.06 29.31
N THR A 316 70.02 1.11 28.54
CA THR A 316 70.53 1.02 27.16
C THR A 316 72.01 1.41 27.13
N SER A 317 72.89 0.42 27.21
CA SER A 317 74.36 0.61 27.19
C SER A 317 75.09 -0.43 26.32
N ASN A 318 76.27 -0.07 25.83
CA ASN A 318 77.20 -0.98 25.16
C ASN A 318 78.06 -1.82 26.14
N SER A 319 77.80 -1.69 27.45
CA SER A 319 78.48 -2.40 28.54
C SER A 319 77.45 -3.02 29.47
N ALA A 320 77.86 -4.02 30.26
CA ALA A 320 77.01 -4.65 31.28
C ALA A 320 76.71 -3.66 32.42
N VAL A 321 75.52 -3.07 32.42
CA VAL A 321 75.04 -2.12 33.42
C VAL A 321 73.67 -2.56 33.91
N ALA A 322 73.51 -2.71 35.22
CA ALA A 322 72.23 -3.03 35.83
C ALA A 322 71.51 -1.74 36.25
N ALA A 323 70.27 -1.54 35.80
CA ALA A 323 69.37 -0.53 36.36
C ALA A 323 68.61 -1.14 37.55
N SER A 324 68.61 -0.44 38.68
CA SER A 324 67.94 -0.88 39.91
C SER A 324 66.92 0.17 40.35
N LEU A 325 65.74 -0.31 40.76
CA LEU A 325 64.69 0.53 41.30
C LEU A 325 65.09 1.03 42.69
N VAL A 326 65.02 2.33 42.91
CA VAL A 326 65.19 2.94 44.23
C VAL A 326 63.85 3.11 44.92
N SER A 327 62.88 3.68 44.20
CA SER A 327 61.51 3.87 44.70
C SER A 327 60.52 4.05 43.56
N ALA A 328 59.26 3.76 43.83
CA ALA A 328 58.13 4.10 42.97
C ALA A 328 57.00 4.67 43.83
N SER A 329 56.43 5.78 43.40
CA SER A 329 55.22 6.38 43.95
C SER A 329 54.13 6.37 42.89
N ASN A 330 52.91 6.76 43.25
CA ASN A 330 51.83 6.83 42.27
C ASN A 330 52.10 7.81 41.12
N THR A 331 53.01 8.77 41.31
CA THR A 331 53.31 9.83 40.33
C THR A 331 54.65 9.68 39.65
N GLY A 332 55.53 8.79 40.10
CA GLY A 332 56.85 8.68 39.50
C GLY A 332 57.68 7.48 39.95
N VAL A 333 58.84 7.36 39.31
CA VAL A 333 59.80 6.28 39.47
C VAL A 333 61.20 6.87 39.68
N SER A 334 62.00 6.21 40.51
CA SER A 334 63.40 6.56 40.76
C SER A 334 64.31 5.35 40.58
N ALA A 335 65.42 5.53 39.89
CA ALA A 335 66.37 4.47 39.59
C ALA A 335 67.82 4.91 39.79
N VAL A 336 68.70 3.92 39.97
CA VAL A 336 70.16 4.03 39.89
C VAL A 336 70.68 3.01 38.88
N VAL A 337 71.90 3.22 38.40
CA VAL A 337 72.65 2.22 37.64
C VAL A 337 73.89 1.74 38.41
N SER A 338 74.32 0.51 38.15
CA SER A 338 75.50 -0.09 38.80
C SER A 338 76.81 0.65 38.52
N SER A 339 76.91 1.33 37.37
CA SER A 339 78.07 2.11 36.95
C SER A 339 77.74 3.04 35.77
N GLY A 340 78.54 4.09 35.61
CA GLY A 340 78.48 4.99 34.46
C GLY A 340 77.31 5.98 34.47
N ASN A 341 76.98 6.47 33.28
CA ASN A 341 75.87 7.38 33.00
C ASN A 341 75.14 6.85 31.76
N VAL A 342 73.95 6.26 31.95
CA VAL A 342 73.27 5.45 30.93
C VAL A 342 71.80 5.83 30.83
N ALA A 343 71.25 5.81 29.63
CA ALA A 343 69.82 6.02 29.41
C ALA A 343 69.00 4.84 29.98
N VAL A 344 68.01 5.15 30.82
CA VAL A 344 67.11 4.14 31.42
C VAL A 344 65.66 4.42 31.05
N GLY A 345 65.01 3.40 30.50
CA GLY A 345 63.57 3.34 30.27
C GLY A 345 62.84 2.57 31.38
N PHE A 346 61.52 2.77 31.46
CA PHE A 346 60.67 2.00 32.37
C PHE A 346 59.39 1.49 31.69
N VAL A 347 58.89 0.37 32.21
CA VAL A 347 57.50 -0.06 32.04
C VAL A 347 56.95 -0.34 33.43
N ALA A 348 55.83 0.30 33.78
CA ALA A 348 55.19 0.16 35.09
C ALA A 348 53.75 -0.34 34.93
N ILE A 349 53.29 -1.14 35.88
CA ILE A 349 51.90 -1.58 35.99
C ILE A 349 51.37 -1.31 37.40
N GLY A 350 50.13 -0.85 37.48
CA GLY A 350 49.49 -0.46 38.73
C GLY A 350 48.02 -0.19 38.54
N LYS A 351 47.40 0.39 39.57
CA LYS A 351 46.04 0.92 39.52
C LYS A 351 46.06 2.32 40.05
#